data_AF-A0A6I5VLK5-F1
#
_entry.id   AF-A0A6I5VLK5-F1
#
_cell.length_a   1.000
_cell.length_b   1.000
_cell.length_c   1.000
_cell.angle_alpha   90.00
_cell.angle_beta   90.00
_cell.angle_gamma   90.00
#
_symmetry.space_group_name_H-M   'P 1'
#
loop_
_entity.id
_entity.type
_entity.pdbx_description
1 polymer ?
#
loop_
_entity_poly.entity_id
_entity_poly.type
_entity_poly.pdbx_seq_one_letter_code
_entity_poly.pdbx_strand_id
1 'polypeptide(L)'
;MSTLTVGVWLLALPVAFNVAFGVLAATFGYPNILRSPTREVLSRFREGGTRLLLWWWIFALTAAGLVPLAVLVAQALDDANETVLLVGATIGVLAGLVQLLGLIRWPFLVPYLARVDADPDASAARREAVDVVFQTANRYLGVAVGEHLGYLLTGTWTILVGVAFTQTSVAPNWLGVPGIVIGAVLALCSLEFAGPAERDGWKLAATLTPITYIAWSLWLIVAGITLLI
;
A
#
# COMPACT_ATOMS: atom_id res chain seq x y z
N MET A 1 -21.28 13.16 8.57
CA MET A 1 -20.59 13.56 7.32
C MET A 1 -21.40 13.04 6.15
N SER A 2 -21.43 13.71 4.99
CA SER A 2 -22.25 13.23 3.86
C SER A 2 -21.60 11.99 3.20
N THR A 3 -22.43 11.02 2.82
CA THR A 3 -22.06 9.86 1.99
C THR A 3 -21.31 10.29 0.72
N LEU A 4 -21.61 11.49 0.21
CA LEU A 4 -20.88 12.17 -0.87
C LEU A 4 -19.36 12.24 -0.62
N THR A 5 -18.92 12.69 0.55
CA THR A 5 -17.49 12.81 0.84
C THR A 5 -16.84 11.42 0.82
N VAL A 6 -17.48 10.43 1.43
CA VAL A 6 -16.93 9.06 1.50
C VAL A 6 -16.86 8.43 0.12
N GLY A 7 -17.92 8.59 -0.69
CA GLY A 7 -17.97 8.12 -2.06
C GLY A 7 -16.88 8.74 -2.95
N VAL A 8 -16.65 10.05 -2.86
CA VAL A 8 -15.56 10.73 -3.59
C VAL A 8 -14.19 10.22 -3.15
N TRP A 9 -13.96 9.99 -1.86
CA TRP A 9 -12.70 9.43 -1.37
C TRP A 9 -12.47 7.99 -1.86
N LEU A 10 -13.52 7.16 -1.82
CA LEU A 10 -13.51 5.78 -2.34
C LEU A 10 -13.27 5.70 -3.85
N LEU A 11 -13.55 6.76 -4.60
CA LEU A 11 -13.19 6.89 -6.02
C LEU A 11 -11.76 7.40 -6.20
N ALA A 12 -11.45 8.55 -5.61
CA ALA A 12 -10.23 9.29 -5.89
C ALA A 12 -8.98 8.56 -5.42
N LEU A 13 -9.04 7.92 -4.24
CA LEU A 13 -7.89 7.29 -3.63
C LEU A 13 -7.36 6.07 -4.40
N PRO A 14 -8.18 5.07 -4.77
CA PRO A 14 -7.69 3.94 -5.58
C PRO A 14 -7.25 4.37 -6.98
N VAL A 15 -7.88 5.39 -7.58
CA VAL A 15 -7.42 5.95 -8.86
C VAL A 15 -6.03 6.57 -8.72
N ALA A 16 -5.83 7.42 -7.71
CA ALA A 16 -4.53 8.03 -7.45
C ALA A 16 -3.46 6.98 -7.15
N PHE A 17 -3.79 5.94 -6.38
CA PHE A 17 -2.90 4.81 -6.08
C PHE A 17 -2.45 4.10 -7.36
N ASN A 18 -3.39 3.70 -8.22
CA ASN A 18 -3.08 2.97 -9.46
C ASN A 18 -2.31 3.84 -10.46
N VAL A 19 -2.63 5.14 -10.57
CA VAL A 19 -1.88 6.07 -11.41
C VAL A 19 -0.44 6.22 -10.93
N ALA A 20 -0.24 6.46 -9.62
CA ALA A 20 1.10 6.59 -9.06
C ALA A 20 1.90 5.29 -9.21
N PHE A 21 1.29 4.13 -8.94
CA PHE A 21 1.91 2.83 -9.17
C PHE A 21 2.31 2.64 -10.64
N GLY A 22 1.40 2.93 -11.58
CA GLY A 22 1.65 2.78 -13.02
C GLY A 22 2.77 3.69 -13.52
N VAL A 23 2.83 4.93 -13.03
CA VAL A 23 3.95 5.84 -13.35
C VAL A 23 5.26 5.32 -12.79
N LEU A 24 5.31 4.89 -11.52
CA LEU A 24 6.51 4.30 -10.92
C LEU A 24 6.96 3.03 -11.67
N ALA A 25 6.01 2.20 -12.12
CA ALA A 25 6.31 1.04 -12.94
C ALA A 25 6.96 1.44 -14.27
N ALA A 26 6.37 2.42 -14.98
CA ALA A 26 6.85 2.87 -16.28
C ALA A 26 8.19 3.62 -16.21
N THR A 27 8.43 4.43 -15.19
CA THR A 27 9.63 5.30 -15.12
C THR A 27 10.77 4.72 -14.28
N PHE A 28 10.47 3.82 -13.34
CA PHE A 28 11.46 3.29 -12.40
C PHE A 28 11.53 1.76 -12.40
N GLY A 29 10.62 1.07 -13.10
CA GLY A 29 10.58 -0.38 -13.14
C GLY A 29 10.00 -1.01 -11.86
N TYR A 30 9.24 -0.25 -11.07
CA TYR A 30 8.57 -0.76 -9.87
C TYR A 30 7.47 -1.79 -10.22
N PRO A 31 7.30 -2.89 -9.45
CA PRO A 31 8.08 -3.30 -8.28
C PRO A 31 9.32 -4.16 -8.62
N ASN A 32 9.58 -4.48 -9.89
CA ASN A 32 10.69 -5.36 -10.27
C ASN A 32 12.06 -4.82 -9.87
N ILE A 33 12.25 -3.50 -9.90
CA ILE A 33 13.48 -2.82 -9.47
C ILE A 33 13.85 -3.11 -8.00
N LEU A 34 12.88 -3.51 -7.16
CA LEU A 34 13.15 -3.90 -5.77
C LEU A 34 14.07 -5.12 -5.65
N ARG A 35 14.14 -5.95 -6.71
CA ARG A 35 14.95 -7.17 -6.76
C ARG A 35 16.34 -6.94 -7.37
N SER A 36 16.62 -5.73 -7.85
CA SER A 36 17.93 -5.36 -8.39
C SER A 36 18.95 -5.12 -7.27
N PRO A 37 20.26 -5.24 -7.58
CA PRO A 37 21.32 -4.85 -6.64
C PRO A 37 21.18 -3.39 -6.20
N THR A 38 21.52 -3.09 -4.94
CA THR A 38 21.36 -1.74 -4.35
C THR A 38 21.91 -0.64 -5.24
N ARG A 39 23.12 -0.82 -5.79
CA ARG A 39 23.77 0.17 -6.65
C ARG A 39 22.97 0.49 -7.91
N GLU A 40 22.32 -0.50 -8.50
CA GLU A 40 21.45 -0.29 -9.66
C GLU A 40 20.21 0.52 -9.26
N VAL A 41 19.57 0.15 -8.15
CA VAL A 41 18.39 0.87 -7.64
C VAL A 41 18.72 2.33 -7.35
N LEU A 42 19.83 2.59 -6.66
CA LEU A 42 20.28 3.94 -6.33
C LEU A 42 20.66 4.74 -7.59
N SER A 43 21.30 4.12 -8.59
CA SER A 43 21.61 4.79 -9.86
C SER A 43 20.35 5.21 -10.61
N ARG A 44 19.42 4.27 -10.82
CA ARG A 44 18.14 4.58 -11.49
C ARG A 44 17.34 5.62 -10.72
N PHE A 45 17.42 5.62 -9.39
CA PHE A 45 16.74 6.61 -8.58
C PHE A 45 17.31 8.02 -8.81
N ARG A 46 18.65 8.15 -8.92
CA ARG A 46 19.30 9.43 -9.30
C ARG A 46 18.90 9.89 -10.69
N GLU A 47 18.90 8.97 -11.66
CA GLU A 47 18.52 9.26 -13.04
C GLU A 47 17.07 9.75 -13.14
N GLY A 48 16.16 9.22 -12.33
CA GLY A 48 14.77 9.68 -12.25
C GLY A 48 14.59 11.07 -11.61
N GLY A 49 15.57 11.55 -10.85
CA GLY A 49 15.64 12.89 -10.29
C GLY A 49 14.41 13.30 -9.46
N THR A 50 14.13 14.61 -9.42
CA THR A 50 13.03 15.19 -8.65
C THR A 50 11.67 14.65 -9.07
N ARG A 51 11.47 14.36 -10.37
CA ARG A 51 10.20 13.82 -10.86
C ARG A 51 9.88 12.46 -10.24
N LEU A 52 10.85 11.56 -10.18
CA LEU A 52 10.68 10.25 -9.54
C LEU A 52 10.42 10.38 -8.03
N LEU A 53 11.14 11.27 -7.35
CA LEU A 53 10.91 11.56 -5.93
C LEU A 53 9.48 12.02 -5.66
N LEU A 54 8.95 12.93 -6.50
CA LEU A 54 7.58 13.42 -6.36
C LEU A 54 6.55 12.31 -6.56
N TRP A 55 6.75 11.38 -7.49
CA TRP A 55 5.83 10.25 -7.66
C TRP A 55 5.87 9.28 -6.49
N TRP A 56 7.04 9.04 -5.90
CA TRP A 56 7.15 8.29 -4.63
C TRP A 56 6.43 9.00 -3.49
N TRP A 57 6.50 10.33 -3.43
CA TRP A 57 5.77 11.11 -2.45
C TRP A 57 4.25 11.03 -2.64
N ILE A 58 3.77 11.21 -3.88
CA ILE A 58 2.35 11.04 -4.21
C ILE A 58 1.89 9.63 -3.83
N PHE A 59 2.66 8.60 -4.16
CA PHE A 59 2.33 7.22 -3.81
C PHE A 59 2.23 7.03 -2.29
N ALA A 60 3.19 7.55 -1.52
CA ALA A 60 3.12 7.56 -0.05
C ALA A 60 1.88 8.30 0.47
N LEU A 61 1.48 9.43 -0.14
CA LEU A 61 0.29 10.17 0.26
C LEU A 61 -1.01 9.39 0.00
N THR A 62 -1.05 8.46 -0.97
CA THR A 62 -2.22 7.59 -1.14
C THR A 62 -2.38 6.62 0.04
N ALA A 63 -1.27 6.10 0.59
CA ALA A 63 -1.30 5.34 1.83
C ALA A 63 -1.74 6.20 3.03
N ALA A 64 -1.23 7.43 3.14
CA ALA A 64 -1.70 8.37 4.17
C ALA A 64 -3.20 8.65 4.05
N GLY A 65 -3.74 8.73 2.83
CA GLY A 65 -5.17 8.93 2.56
C GLY A 65 -6.06 7.77 3.01
N LEU A 66 -5.52 6.56 3.20
CA LEU A 66 -6.29 5.44 3.77
C LEU A 66 -6.65 5.68 5.24
N VAL A 67 -5.85 6.46 5.98
CA VAL A 67 -6.09 6.75 7.40
C VAL A 67 -7.43 7.47 7.62
N PRO A 68 -7.69 8.65 7.01
CA PRO A 68 -9.00 9.26 7.12
C PRO A 68 -10.07 8.40 6.46
N LEU A 69 -9.80 7.77 5.30
CA LEU A 69 -10.79 6.93 4.61
C LEU A 69 -11.37 5.84 5.52
N ALA A 70 -10.53 5.16 6.31
CA ALA A 70 -10.97 4.13 7.24
C ALA A 70 -12.01 4.64 8.26
N VAL A 71 -11.78 5.85 8.79
CA VAL A 71 -12.71 6.52 9.70
C VAL A 71 -13.97 6.96 8.97
N LEU A 72 -13.83 7.49 7.75
CA LEU A 72 -14.97 7.95 6.96
C LEU A 72 -15.91 6.82 6.57
N VAL A 73 -15.37 5.66 6.17
CA VAL A 73 -16.17 4.47 5.85
C VAL A 73 -16.93 3.99 7.08
N ALA A 74 -16.29 3.93 8.26
CA ALA A 74 -16.98 3.54 9.48
C ALA A 74 -18.13 4.49 9.84
N GLN A 75 -17.98 5.79 9.58
CA GLN A 75 -19.06 6.78 9.79
C GLN A 75 -20.17 6.69 8.74
N ALA A 76 -19.88 6.29 7.51
CA ALA A 76 -20.89 6.17 6.45
C ALA A 76 -21.76 4.92 6.60
N LEU A 77 -21.28 3.92 7.33
CA LEU A 77 -21.97 2.65 7.58
C LEU A 77 -22.46 2.58 9.04
N ASP A 78 -22.88 3.70 9.63
CA ASP A 78 -23.18 3.86 11.06
C ASP A 78 -24.37 3.03 11.57
N ASP A 79 -25.16 2.47 10.65
CA ASP A 79 -26.25 1.54 10.93
C ASP A 79 -25.83 0.06 10.97
N ALA A 80 -24.55 -0.24 10.68
CA ALA A 80 -23.97 -1.57 10.86
C ALA A 80 -23.54 -1.82 12.32
N ASN A 81 -23.02 -3.01 12.62
CA ASN A 81 -22.60 -3.36 13.97
C ASN A 81 -21.46 -2.45 14.48
N GLU A 82 -21.68 -1.76 15.60
CA GLU A 82 -20.75 -0.79 16.19
C GLU A 82 -19.35 -1.36 16.43
N THR A 83 -19.24 -2.59 16.95
CA THR A 83 -17.94 -3.25 17.19
C THR A 83 -17.19 -3.48 15.89
N VAL A 84 -17.87 -3.94 14.83
CA VAL A 84 -17.27 -4.13 13.50
C VAL A 84 -16.73 -2.81 12.96
N LEU A 85 -17.49 -1.72 13.11
CA LEU A 85 -17.09 -0.38 12.66
C LEU A 85 -15.90 0.17 13.44
N LEU A 86 -15.90 0.05 14.78
CA LEU A 86 -14.83 0.52 15.65
C LEU A 86 -13.51 -0.22 15.37
N VAL A 87 -13.57 -1.55 15.33
CA VAL A 87 -12.41 -2.39 15.02
C VAL A 87 -11.95 -2.13 13.58
N GLY A 88 -12.90 -2.02 12.64
CA GLY A 88 -12.65 -1.67 11.25
C GLY A 88 -11.87 -0.37 11.12
N ALA A 89 -12.38 0.74 11.68
CA ALA A 89 -11.69 2.03 11.67
C ALA A 89 -10.28 1.94 12.26
N THR A 90 -10.13 1.27 13.41
CA THR A 90 -8.83 1.10 14.08
C THR A 90 -7.83 0.36 13.19
N ILE A 91 -8.24 -0.79 12.63
CA ILE A 91 -7.39 -1.60 11.76
C ILE A 91 -7.05 -0.86 10.46
N GLY A 92 -8.00 -0.15 9.86
CA GLY A 92 -7.76 0.63 8.65
C GLY A 92 -6.82 1.81 8.86
N VAL A 93 -6.92 2.50 10.01
CA VAL A 93 -5.95 3.53 10.42
C VAL A 93 -4.55 2.93 10.53
N LEU A 94 -4.41 1.78 11.22
CA LEU A 94 -3.13 1.10 11.34
C LEU A 94 -2.59 0.65 9.98
N ALA A 95 -3.44 0.15 9.08
CA ALA A 95 -3.08 -0.23 7.73
C ALA A 95 -2.47 0.95 6.96
N GLY A 96 -3.17 2.10 6.93
CA GLY A 96 -2.66 3.31 6.28
C GLY A 96 -1.32 3.79 6.86
N LEU A 97 -1.16 3.71 8.20
CA LEU A 97 0.08 4.10 8.87
C LEU A 97 1.27 3.20 8.51
N VAL A 98 1.13 1.87 8.57
CA VAL A 98 2.25 0.98 8.25
C VAL A 98 2.61 1.05 6.77
N GLN A 99 1.62 1.19 5.88
CA GLN A 99 1.83 1.34 4.45
C GLN A 99 2.60 2.64 4.15
N LEU A 100 2.21 3.74 4.82
CA LEU A 100 2.92 5.02 4.74
C LEU A 100 4.36 4.88 5.23
N LEU A 101 4.58 4.30 6.41
CA LEU A 101 5.92 4.09 6.98
C LEU A 101 6.83 3.28 6.06
N GLY A 102 6.27 2.28 5.37
CA GLY A 102 6.98 1.56 4.32
C GLY A 102 7.39 2.49 3.19
N LEU A 103 6.46 3.28 2.65
CA LEU A 103 6.69 4.09 1.45
C LEU A 103 7.59 5.32 1.68
N ILE A 104 7.56 5.95 2.87
CA ILE A 104 8.34 7.18 3.15
C ILE A 104 9.86 7.00 3.09
N ARG A 105 10.38 5.76 3.08
CA ARG A 105 11.82 5.53 2.84
C ARG A 105 12.27 6.05 1.47
N TRP A 106 11.41 5.97 0.45
CA TRP A 106 11.70 6.42 -0.92
C TRP A 106 11.90 7.93 -1.07
N PRO A 107 11.05 8.81 -0.48
CA PRO A 107 11.24 10.26 -0.54
C PRO A 107 12.30 10.80 0.43
N PHE A 108 12.63 10.09 1.52
CA PHE A 108 13.54 10.64 2.55
C PHE A 108 14.88 9.92 2.67
N LEU A 109 14.89 8.59 2.75
CA LEU A 109 16.12 7.82 2.96
C LEU A 109 16.86 7.56 1.65
N VAL A 110 16.16 7.05 0.64
CA VAL A 110 16.75 6.65 -0.65
C VAL A 110 17.48 7.81 -1.36
N PRO A 111 16.99 9.07 -1.38
CA PRO A 111 17.72 10.15 -2.04
C PRO A 111 19.05 10.48 -1.34
N TYR A 112 19.10 10.34 -0.01
CA TYR A 112 20.35 10.50 0.74
C TYR A 112 21.35 9.41 0.38
N LEU A 113 20.93 8.13 0.46
CA LEU A 113 21.78 6.99 0.13
C LEU A 113 22.27 7.06 -1.31
N ALA A 114 21.41 7.48 -2.24
CA ALA A 114 21.76 7.64 -3.64
C ALA A 114 22.85 8.69 -3.85
N ARG A 115 22.82 9.82 -3.12
CA ARG A 115 23.89 10.83 -3.17
C ARG A 115 25.19 10.32 -2.57
N VAL A 116 25.13 9.67 -1.41
CA VAL A 116 26.33 9.11 -0.74
C VAL A 116 27.00 8.04 -1.59
N ASP A 117 26.23 7.18 -2.26
CA ASP A 117 26.77 6.19 -3.20
C ASP A 117 27.39 6.84 -4.45
N ALA A 118 26.90 8.00 -4.90
CA ALA A 118 27.42 8.66 -6.09
C ALA A 118 28.71 9.47 -5.84
N ASP A 119 29.02 9.77 -4.58
CA ASP A 119 30.15 10.64 -4.22
C ASP A 119 31.48 10.02 -4.71
N PRO A 120 32.25 10.72 -5.58
CA PRO A 120 33.53 10.25 -6.09
C PRO A 120 34.55 9.93 -4.98
N ASP A 121 34.47 10.65 -3.86
CA ASP A 121 35.39 10.51 -2.73
C ASP A 121 34.90 9.48 -1.69
N ALA A 122 33.75 8.84 -1.92
CA ALA A 122 33.25 7.79 -1.04
C ALA A 122 34.15 6.55 -1.04
N SER A 123 34.72 6.25 0.12
CA SER A 123 35.51 5.04 0.36
C SER A 123 34.71 3.76 0.11
N ALA A 124 35.41 2.65 -0.12
CA ALA A 124 34.79 1.33 -0.28
C ALA A 124 33.90 0.97 0.92
N ALA A 125 34.38 1.20 2.14
CA ALA A 125 33.62 0.97 3.37
C ALA A 125 32.35 1.83 3.45
N ARG A 126 32.38 3.06 2.93
CA ARG A 126 31.19 3.93 2.90
C ARG A 126 30.13 3.39 1.94
N ARG A 127 30.54 2.86 0.77
CA ARG A 127 29.65 2.25 -0.23
C ARG A 127 29.04 0.95 0.28
N GLU A 128 29.81 0.13 0.97
CA GLU A 128 29.32 -1.07 1.64
C GLU A 128 28.29 -0.74 2.75
N ALA A 129 28.55 0.29 3.56
CA ALA A 129 27.60 0.76 4.56
C ALA A 129 26.28 1.25 3.92
N VAL A 130 26.33 1.89 2.75
CA VAL A 130 25.12 2.28 2.01
C VAL A 130 24.31 1.04 1.60
N ASP A 131 24.97 -0.02 1.13
CA ASP A 131 24.32 -1.28 0.79
C ASP A 131 23.60 -1.87 2.01
N VAL A 132 24.31 -2.03 3.13
CA VAL A 132 23.73 -2.57 4.37
C VAL A 132 22.54 -1.74 4.83
N VAL A 133 22.66 -0.41 4.90
CA VAL A 133 21.57 0.47 5.35
C VAL A 133 20.35 0.38 4.42
N PHE A 134 20.58 0.38 3.10
CA PHE A 134 19.50 0.23 2.13
C PHE A 134 18.78 -1.12 2.28
N GLN A 135 19.55 -2.20 2.39
CA GLN A 135 19.03 -3.57 2.53
C GLN A 135 18.29 -3.77 3.86
N THR A 136 18.76 -3.17 4.96
CA THR A 136 18.04 -3.14 6.24
C THR A 136 16.71 -2.41 6.10
N ALA A 137 16.71 -1.20 5.53
CA ALA A 137 15.49 -0.42 5.35
C ALA A 137 14.49 -1.11 4.41
N ASN A 138 14.94 -1.76 3.34
CA ASN A 138 14.06 -2.48 2.44
C ASN A 138 13.45 -3.72 3.08
N ARG A 139 14.20 -4.50 3.86
CA ARG A 139 13.64 -5.66 4.55
C ARG A 139 12.70 -5.25 5.68
N TYR A 140 13.09 -4.26 6.47
CA TYR A 140 12.30 -3.86 7.63
C TYR A 140 11.11 -2.98 7.23
N LEU A 141 11.36 -1.80 6.67
CA LEU A 141 10.28 -0.88 6.30
C LEU A 141 9.53 -1.34 5.06
N GLY A 142 10.22 -1.91 4.07
CA GLY A 142 9.58 -2.44 2.87
C GLY A 142 8.81 -3.71 3.14
N VAL A 143 9.51 -4.82 3.36
CA VAL A 143 8.89 -6.15 3.42
C VAL A 143 8.09 -6.34 4.71
N ALA A 144 8.69 -6.14 5.89
CA ALA A 144 8.00 -6.45 7.15
C ALA A 144 6.87 -5.46 7.48
N VAL A 145 7.14 -4.15 7.38
CA VAL A 145 6.15 -3.11 7.74
C VAL A 145 5.21 -2.81 6.58
N GLY A 146 5.75 -2.47 5.41
CA GLY A 146 4.95 -2.04 4.26
C GLY A 146 4.17 -3.17 3.62
N GLU A 147 4.79 -4.31 3.34
CA GLU A 147 4.15 -5.41 2.61
C GLU A 147 3.43 -6.35 3.57
N HIS A 148 4.11 -6.96 4.54
CA HIS A 148 3.50 -7.93 5.44
C HIS A 148 2.38 -7.32 6.31
N LEU A 149 2.72 -6.36 7.19
CA LEU A 149 1.71 -5.72 8.03
C LEU A 149 0.69 -4.93 7.20
N GLY A 150 1.14 -4.26 6.14
CA GLY A 150 0.26 -3.52 5.23
C GLY A 150 -0.80 -4.39 4.57
N TYR A 151 -0.42 -5.53 3.97
CA TYR A 151 -1.35 -6.44 3.32
C TYR A 151 -2.28 -7.13 4.32
N LEU A 152 -1.75 -7.52 5.49
CA LEU A 152 -2.54 -8.15 6.54
C LEU A 152 -3.63 -7.18 7.04
N LEU A 153 -3.24 -5.97 7.44
CA LEU A 153 -4.16 -4.99 8.00
C LEU A 153 -5.13 -4.45 6.94
N THR A 154 -4.68 -4.22 5.71
CA THR A 154 -5.56 -3.83 4.59
C THR A 154 -6.56 -4.94 4.29
N GLY A 155 -6.13 -6.20 4.26
CA GLY A 155 -6.99 -7.36 4.08
C GLY A 155 -8.03 -7.49 5.20
N THR A 156 -7.60 -7.42 6.46
CA THR A 156 -8.51 -7.45 7.63
C THR A 156 -9.50 -6.28 7.61
N TRP A 157 -9.05 -5.06 7.32
CA TRP A 157 -9.93 -3.90 7.16
C TRP A 157 -10.98 -4.14 6.08
N THR A 158 -10.57 -4.66 4.92
CA THR A 158 -11.46 -4.96 3.79
C THR A 158 -12.51 -6.00 4.17
N ILE A 159 -12.13 -7.04 4.93
CA ILE A 159 -13.08 -8.03 5.46
C ILE A 159 -14.11 -7.36 6.36
N LEU A 160 -13.66 -6.53 7.32
CA LEU A 160 -14.55 -5.87 8.27
C LEU A 160 -15.51 -4.90 7.58
N VAL A 161 -15.03 -4.13 6.60
CA VAL A 161 -15.89 -3.26 5.77
C VAL A 161 -16.85 -4.10 4.93
N GLY A 162 -16.41 -5.24 4.39
CA GLY A 162 -17.29 -6.18 3.69
C GLY A 162 -18.42 -6.71 4.60
N VAL A 163 -18.10 -7.08 5.84
CA VAL A 163 -19.09 -7.46 6.86
C VAL A 163 -20.06 -6.31 7.15
N ALA A 164 -19.55 -5.08 7.31
CA ALA A 164 -20.40 -3.91 7.52
C ALA A 164 -21.35 -3.66 6.33
N PHE A 165 -20.87 -3.84 5.08
CA PHE A 165 -21.72 -3.77 3.90
C PHE A 165 -22.83 -4.83 3.86
N THR A 166 -22.63 -6.01 4.47
CA THR A 166 -23.73 -6.99 4.57
C THR A 166 -24.81 -6.62 5.58
N GLN A 167 -24.53 -5.64 6.46
CA GLN A 167 -25.39 -5.25 7.58
C GLN A 167 -26.08 -3.90 7.36
N THR A 168 -25.43 -2.99 6.63
CA THR A 168 -25.93 -1.64 6.37
C THR A 168 -27.14 -1.62 5.43
N SER A 169 -27.97 -0.58 5.58
CA SER A 169 -29.07 -0.24 4.69
C SER A 169 -28.71 0.86 3.67
N VAL A 170 -27.55 1.53 3.82
CA VAL A 170 -27.14 2.65 2.94
C VAL A 170 -26.56 2.19 1.61
N ALA A 171 -26.31 0.90 1.44
CA ALA A 171 -25.76 0.29 0.23
C ALA A 171 -26.27 -1.15 0.04
N PRO A 172 -26.25 -1.70 -1.19
CA PRO A 172 -26.62 -3.08 -1.46
C PRO A 172 -25.71 -4.07 -0.73
N ASN A 173 -26.32 -5.01 -0.01
CA ASN A 173 -25.62 -6.00 0.81
C ASN A 173 -24.67 -6.92 0.02
N TRP A 174 -24.90 -7.11 -1.28
CA TRP A 174 -24.06 -7.95 -2.13
C TRP A 174 -22.63 -7.42 -2.23
N LEU A 175 -22.40 -6.11 -2.02
CA LEU A 175 -21.06 -5.50 -2.00
C LEU A 175 -20.16 -6.09 -0.91
N GLY A 176 -20.76 -6.64 0.15
CA GLY A 176 -20.02 -7.20 1.27
C GLY A 176 -19.26 -8.47 0.91
N VAL A 177 -19.86 -9.38 0.13
CA VAL A 177 -19.26 -10.69 -0.19
C VAL A 177 -17.95 -10.55 -0.98
N PRO A 178 -17.88 -9.77 -2.08
CA PRO A 178 -16.62 -9.51 -2.76
C PRO A 178 -15.56 -8.89 -1.84
N GLY A 179 -15.93 -7.95 -0.97
CA GLY A 179 -15.01 -7.33 -0.01
C GLY A 179 -14.39 -8.34 0.94
N ILE A 180 -15.19 -9.26 1.49
CA ILE A 180 -14.71 -10.34 2.36
C ILE A 180 -13.74 -11.25 1.62
N VAL A 181 -14.06 -11.67 0.39
CA VAL A 181 -13.21 -12.55 -0.41
C VAL A 181 -11.88 -11.85 -0.77
N ILE A 182 -11.94 -10.63 -1.29
CA ILE A 182 -10.75 -9.84 -1.66
C ILE A 182 -9.87 -9.61 -0.43
N GLY A 183 -10.47 -9.24 0.71
CA GLY A 183 -9.75 -9.01 1.95
C GLY A 183 -9.06 -10.27 2.48
N ALA A 184 -9.70 -11.43 2.38
CA ALA A 184 -9.09 -12.72 2.72
C ALA A 184 -7.89 -13.03 1.83
N VAL A 185 -8.00 -12.80 0.52
CA VAL A 185 -6.88 -13.00 -0.42
C VAL A 185 -5.74 -12.02 -0.13
N LEU A 186 -6.02 -10.74 0.18
CA LEU A 186 -4.99 -9.77 0.60
C LEU A 186 -4.28 -10.20 1.88
N ALA A 187 -5.05 -10.66 2.89
CA ALA A 187 -4.47 -11.17 4.12
C ALA A 187 -3.57 -12.40 3.87
N LEU A 188 -3.93 -13.27 2.92
CA LEU A 188 -3.06 -14.37 2.49
C LEU A 188 -1.81 -13.87 1.74
N CYS A 189 -1.92 -12.80 0.95
CA CYS A 189 -0.77 -12.16 0.31
C CYS A 189 0.24 -11.61 1.33
N SER A 190 -0.19 -11.30 2.56
CA SER A 190 0.73 -10.93 3.65
C SER A 190 1.77 -12.00 3.96
N LEU A 191 1.54 -13.26 3.56
CA LEU A 191 2.46 -14.39 3.71
C LEU A 191 3.46 -14.49 2.55
N GLU A 192 3.60 -13.47 1.69
CA GLU A 192 4.62 -13.43 0.64
C GLU A 192 6.04 -13.70 1.18
N PHE A 193 6.32 -13.26 2.40
CA PHE A 193 7.57 -13.53 3.12
C PHE A 193 7.72 -14.98 3.62
N ALA A 194 6.64 -15.75 3.76
CA ALA A 194 6.63 -17.08 4.36
C ALA A 194 7.02 -18.22 3.40
N GLY A 195 7.52 -17.89 2.20
CA GLY A 195 8.13 -18.86 1.28
C GLY A 195 9.51 -19.35 1.78
N PRO A 196 10.08 -20.42 1.20
CA PRO A 196 11.23 -21.13 1.77
C PRO A 196 12.54 -20.33 1.96
N ALA A 197 12.72 -19.13 1.40
CA ALA A 197 13.91 -18.33 1.62
C ALA A 197 13.74 -16.90 1.09
N GLU A 198 14.44 -15.98 1.74
CA GLU A 198 14.76 -14.58 1.44
C GLU A 198 15.42 -14.33 0.05
N ARG A 199 15.22 -15.23 -0.93
CA ARG A 199 15.65 -15.10 -2.34
C ARG A 199 14.59 -15.55 -3.34
N ASP A 200 13.69 -16.44 -2.95
CA ASP A 200 12.60 -17.02 -3.77
C ASP A 200 11.32 -17.11 -2.93
N GLY A 201 10.78 -15.95 -2.50
CA GLY A 201 9.57 -15.84 -1.68
C GLY A 201 8.35 -16.59 -2.25
N TRP A 202 7.21 -16.58 -1.56
CA TRP A 202 6.05 -17.37 -2.01
C TRP A 202 5.51 -16.82 -3.34
N LYS A 203 5.94 -17.44 -4.45
CA LYS A 203 5.71 -16.95 -5.83
C LYS A 203 4.22 -16.77 -6.13
N LEU A 204 3.37 -17.60 -5.52
CA LEU A 204 1.92 -17.48 -5.65
C LEU A 204 1.40 -16.20 -4.99
N ALA A 205 1.76 -15.93 -3.72
CA ALA A 205 1.39 -14.68 -3.07
C ALA A 205 1.92 -13.46 -3.84
N ALA A 206 3.20 -13.48 -4.24
CA ALA A 206 3.80 -12.41 -5.04
C ALA A 206 3.06 -12.14 -6.37
N THR A 207 2.53 -13.20 -7.01
CA THR A 207 1.75 -13.09 -8.26
C THR A 207 0.33 -12.60 -8.00
N LEU A 208 -0.27 -13.02 -6.88
CA LEU A 208 -1.63 -12.64 -6.50
C LEU A 208 -1.71 -11.21 -5.98
N THR A 209 -0.68 -10.69 -5.31
CA THR A 209 -0.65 -9.34 -4.74
C THR A 209 -1.12 -8.26 -5.73
N PRO A 210 -0.52 -8.07 -6.92
CA PRO A 210 -0.94 -7.02 -7.84
C PRO A 210 -2.37 -7.23 -8.38
N ILE A 211 -2.76 -8.48 -8.65
CA ILE A 211 -4.12 -8.81 -9.13
C ILE A 211 -5.15 -8.46 -8.05
N THR A 212 -4.85 -8.80 -6.80
CA THR A 212 -5.73 -8.56 -5.67
C THR A 212 -5.85 -7.07 -5.37
N TYR A 213 -4.77 -6.29 -5.48
CA TYR A 213 -4.84 -4.83 -5.37
C TYR A 213 -5.67 -4.16 -6.46
N ILE A 214 -5.64 -4.68 -7.70
CA ILE A 214 -6.51 -4.20 -8.77
C ILE A 214 -7.98 -4.53 -8.44
N ALA A 215 -8.27 -5.77 -8.05
CA ALA A 215 -9.62 -6.18 -7.65
C ALA A 215 -10.14 -5.35 -6.46
N TRP A 216 -9.28 -5.11 -5.46
CA TRP A 216 -9.58 -4.26 -4.31
C TRP A 216 -9.85 -2.81 -4.72
N SER A 217 -9.04 -2.25 -5.62
CA SER A 217 -9.24 -0.90 -6.16
C SER A 217 -10.59 -0.77 -6.88
N LEU A 218 -10.94 -1.76 -7.70
CA LEU A 218 -12.23 -1.81 -8.38
C LEU A 218 -13.39 -1.93 -7.40
N TRP A 219 -13.24 -2.76 -6.35
CA TRP A 219 -14.25 -2.88 -5.30
C TRP A 219 -14.46 -1.57 -4.54
N LEU A 220 -13.39 -0.85 -4.18
CA LEU A 220 -13.50 0.48 -3.58
C LEU A 220 -14.21 1.48 -4.50
N ILE A 221 -13.89 1.46 -5.79
CA ILE A 221 -14.55 2.32 -6.79
C ILE A 221 -16.06 2.01 -6.85
N VAL A 222 -16.43 0.73 -6.93
CA VAL A 222 -17.84 0.31 -6.97
C VAL A 222 -18.57 0.70 -5.68
N ALA A 223 -17.95 0.50 -4.52
CA ALA A 223 -18.50 0.95 -3.24
C ALA A 223 -18.68 2.47 -3.22
N GLY A 224 -17.70 3.22 -3.74
CA GLY A 224 -17.75 4.67 -3.86
C GLY A 224 -18.90 5.15 -4.74
N ILE A 225 -19.07 4.57 -5.93
CA ILE A 225 -20.20 4.86 -6.83
C ILE A 225 -21.52 4.59 -6.12
N THR A 226 -21.61 3.48 -5.39
CA THR A 226 -22.85 3.07 -4.74
C THR A 226 -23.24 3.99 -3.59
N LEU A 227 -22.28 4.57 -2.86
CA LEU A 227 -22.57 5.57 -1.83
C LEU A 227 -22.88 6.97 -2.39
N LEU A 228 -22.66 7.19 -3.69
CA LEU A 228 -22.94 8.47 -4.37
C LEU A 228 -24.32 8.53 -5.01
N ILE A 229 -24.96 7.39 -5.25
CA ILE A 229 -26.25 7.25 -5.93
C ILE A 229 -27.32 6.92 -4.89
#